data_AF-A0A2I0BCQ5-F1
#
_entry.id   AF-A0A2I0BCQ5-F1
#
_cell.length_a   1.000
_cell.length_b   1.000
_cell.length_c   1.000
_cell.angle_alpha   90.00
_cell.angle_beta   90.00
_cell.angle_gamma   90.00
#
_symmetry.space_group_name_H-M   'P 1'
#
loop_
_entity.id
_entity.type
_entity.pdbx_description
1 polymer ?
#
loop_
_entity_poly.entity_id
_entity_poly.type
_entity_poly.pdbx_seq_one_letter_code
_entity_poly.pdbx_strand_id
1 'polypeptide(L)'
;MVVSDMVLANIKQDEKESLRDYTNLFFTVAVEAEDVDPAIATHNYRMGLKSGDLSKSLQLAKPRSYLELVARASQFVLLEDAEASLHDVSEAKKKKKRKHRGDELSTTMNRRVKNYSRDGRRSRQTQE
;
A
#
# COMPACT_ATOMS: atom_id res chain seq x y z
N MET A 1 -3.05 35.10 13.08
CA MET A 1 -2.28 34.96 11.83
C MET A 1 -3.32 34.95 10.73
N VAL A 2 -3.38 35.98 9.90
CA VAL A 2 -4.38 36.02 8.82
C VAL A 2 -3.95 34.99 7.78
N VAL A 3 -4.74 33.94 7.64
CA VAL A 3 -4.53 32.93 6.61
C VAL A 3 -5.12 33.48 5.31
N SER A 4 -4.30 33.59 4.28
CA SER A 4 -4.68 34.11 2.96
C SER A 4 -4.43 33.05 1.89
N ASP A 5 -4.89 33.28 0.67
CA ASP A 5 -4.63 32.41 -0.49
C ASP A 5 -3.15 32.02 -0.65
N MET A 6 -2.23 32.91 -0.28
CA MET A 6 -0.79 32.67 -0.30
C MET A 6 -0.36 31.52 0.65
N VAL A 7 -1.02 31.37 1.79
CA VAL A 7 -0.74 30.29 2.74
C VAL A 7 -1.15 28.95 2.14
N LEU A 8 -2.33 28.88 1.51
CA LEU A 8 -2.81 27.66 0.85
C LEU A 8 -1.94 27.27 -0.34
N ALA A 9 -1.38 28.22 -1.08
CA ALA A 9 -0.48 27.96 -2.19
C ALA A 9 0.80 27.21 -1.77
N ASN A 10 1.24 27.40 -0.51
CA ASN A 10 2.43 26.79 0.05
C ASN A 10 2.20 25.37 0.61
N ILE A 11 0.95 24.93 0.74
CA ILE A 11 0.63 23.57 1.17
C ILE A 11 0.84 22.63 -0.02
N LYS A 12 1.89 21.83 0.04
CA LYS A 12 2.25 20.82 -0.97
C LYS A 12 2.26 19.45 -0.33
N GLN A 13 1.75 18.47 -1.07
CA GLN A 13 1.79 17.09 -0.65
C GLN A 13 3.20 16.54 -0.85
N ASP A 14 3.83 16.11 0.23
CA ASP A 14 5.15 15.47 0.14
C ASP A 14 5.05 14.10 -0.53
N GLU A 15 6.14 13.62 -1.15
CA GLU A 15 6.15 12.32 -1.86
C GLU A 15 5.69 11.15 -0.97
N LYS A 16 6.07 11.19 0.30
CA LYS A 16 5.77 10.16 1.31
C LYS A 16 4.53 10.46 2.15
N GLU A 17 3.95 11.64 2.02
CA GLU A 17 2.75 12.03 2.77
C GLU A 17 1.54 11.30 2.20
N SER A 18 0.68 10.80 3.10
CA SER A 18 -0.59 10.17 2.72
C SER A 18 -1.53 11.20 2.10
N LEU A 19 -2.48 10.76 1.30
CA LEU A 19 -3.51 11.65 0.80
C LEU A 19 -4.37 12.20 1.96
N ARG A 20 -4.61 11.37 2.98
CA ARG A 20 -5.37 11.74 4.17
C ARG A 20 -4.75 12.93 4.92
N ASP A 21 -3.46 12.87 5.20
CA ASP A 21 -2.76 13.90 5.97
C ASP A 21 -2.74 15.24 5.23
N TYR A 22 -2.38 15.21 3.95
CA TYR A 22 -2.41 16.39 3.09
C TYR A 22 -3.82 17.00 2.99
N THR A 23 -4.83 16.16 2.76
CA THR A 23 -6.23 16.59 2.61
C THR A 23 -6.72 17.27 3.89
N ASN A 24 -6.43 16.67 5.04
CA ASN A 24 -6.81 17.24 6.34
C ASN A 24 -6.10 18.57 6.57
N LEU A 25 -4.77 18.62 6.39
CA LEU A 25 -4.00 19.85 6.57
C LEU A 25 -4.53 20.98 5.69
N PHE A 26 -4.74 20.72 4.40
CA PHE A 26 -5.21 21.73 3.47
C PHE A 26 -6.60 22.26 3.85
N PHE A 27 -7.57 21.38 4.12
CA PHE A 27 -8.93 21.81 4.41
C PHE A 27 -9.08 22.43 5.80
N THR A 28 -8.29 21.99 6.79
CA THR A 28 -8.22 22.67 8.09
C THR A 28 -7.75 24.11 7.92
N VAL A 29 -6.63 24.33 7.21
CA VAL A 29 -6.11 25.70 6.98
C VAL A 29 -7.08 26.53 6.12
N ALA A 30 -7.76 25.91 5.14
CA ALA A 30 -8.74 26.61 4.31
C ALA A 30 -10.00 27.04 5.08
N VAL A 31 -10.45 26.25 6.07
CA VAL A 31 -11.60 26.60 6.92
C VAL A 31 -11.25 27.71 7.92
N GLU A 32 -9.99 27.78 8.37
CA GLU A 32 -9.52 28.84 9.26
C GLU A 32 -9.27 30.18 8.53
N ALA A 33 -9.31 30.19 7.20
CA ALA A 33 -9.08 31.39 6.41
C ALA A 33 -10.34 32.24 6.27
N GLU A 34 -10.21 33.55 6.54
CA GLU A 34 -11.34 34.49 6.53
C GLU A 34 -11.75 34.93 5.11
N ASP A 35 -10.82 34.95 4.16
CA ASP A 35 -11.03 35.50 2.80
C ASP A 35 -10.28 34.69 1.74
N VAL A 36 -10.70 33.45 1.54
CA VAL A 36 -10.17 32.57 0.49
C VAL A 36 -11.22 32.37 -0.59
N ASP A 37 -10.88 32.71 -1.84
CA ASP A 37 -11.74 32.44 -2.98
C ASP A 37 -11.80 30.90 -3.21
N PRO A 38 -13.01 30.28 -3.21
CA PRO A 38 -13.15 28.86 -3.47
C PRO A 38 -12.50 28.36 -4.77
N ALA A 39 -12.43 29.20 -5.82
CA ALA A 39 -11.74 28.90 -7.05
C ALA A 39 -10.21 28.88 -6.88
N ILE A 40 -9.67 29.80 -6.08
CA ILE A 40 -8.24 29.86 -5.74
C ILE A 40 -7.86 28.68 -4.84
N ALA A 41 -8.66 28.37 -3.82
CA ALA A 41 -8.47 27.19 -2.99
C ALA A 41 -8.48 25.89 -3.82
N THR A 42 -9.42 25.78 -4.77
CA THR A 42 -9.49 24.64 -5.68
C THR A 42 -8.25 24.54 -6.57
N HIS A 43 -7.74 25.67 -7.06
CA HIS A 43 -6.50 25.71 -7.83
C HIS A 43 -5.30 25.27 -6.99
N ASN A 44 -5.13 25.85 -5.80
CA ASN A 44 -4.03 25.55 -4.89
C ASN A 44 -4.04 24.09 -4.46
N TYR A 45 -5.19 23.53 -4.11
CA TYR A 45 -5.31 22.12 -3.76
C TYR A 45 -4.85 21.21 -4.91
N ARG A 46 -5.27 21.49 -6.15
CA ARG A 46 -4.88 20.71 -7.33
C ARG A 46 -3.38 20.80 -7.61
N MET A 47 -2.79 21.98 -7.42
CA MET A 47 -1.36 22.22 -7.62
C MET A 47 -0.49 21.79 -6.43
N GLY A 48 -1.10 21.48 -5.29
CA GLY A 48 -0.41 20.95 -4.12
C GLY A 48 -0.31 19.43 -4.12
N LEU A 49 -1.22 18.73 -4.81
CA LEU A 49 -1.21 17.27 -4.88
C LEU A 49 0.03 16.73 -5.61
N LYS A 50 0.57 15.63 -5.09
CA LYS A 50 1.54 14.83 -5.83
C LYS A 50 0.87 14.12 -7.01
N SER A 51 1.68 13.64 -7.95
CA SER A 51 1.16 12.84 -9.06
C SER A 51 0.49 11.56 -8.51
N GLY A 52 -0.77 11.34 -8.88
CA GLY A 52 -1.59 10.26 -8.34
C GLY A 52 -2.99 10.30 -8.92
N ASP A 53 -3.83 9.34 -8.52
CA ASP A 53 -5.13 9.14 -9.17
C ASP A 53 -6.12 10.28 -8.88
N LEU A 54 -6.07 10.86 -7.67
CA LEU A 54 -6.83 12.07 -7.39
C LEU A 54 -6.38 13.25 -8.28
N SER A 55 -5.07 13.50 -8.40
CA SER A 55 -4.54 14.58 -9.22
C SER A 55 -4.97 14.42 -10.69
N LYS A 56 -4.85 13.21 -11.25
CA LYS A 56 -5.33 12.88 -12.61
C LYS A 56 -6.84 13.09 -12.74
N SER A 57 -7.63 12.59 -11.78
CA SER A 57 -9.10 12.75 -11.77
C SER A 57 -9.53 14.22 -11.79
N LEU A 58 -8.86 15.07 -10.99
CA LEU A 58 -9.13 16.51 -10.93
C LEU A 58 -8.61 17.27 -12.16
N GLN A 59 -7.65 16.72 -12.90
CA GLN A 59 -7.22 17.26 -14.20
C GLN A 59 -8.23 16.92 -15.30
N LEU A 60 -8.68 15.67 -15.35
CA LEU A 60 -9.63 15.18 -16.34
C LEU A 60 -11.01 15.82 -16.17
N ALA A 61 -11.49 15.94 -14.93
CA ALA A 61 -12.77 16.55 -14.63
C ALA A 61 -12.57 17.64 -13.57
N LYS A 62 -12.63 18.90 -13.98
CA LYS A 62 -12.56 20.01 -13.02
C LYS A 62 -13.80 19.98 -12.09
N PRO A 63 -13.64 20.09 -10.77
CA PRO A 63 -14.78 20.27 -9.87
C PRO A 63 -15.56 21.54 -10.22
N ARG A 64 -16.90 21.45 -10.18
CA ARG A 64 -17.82 22.57 -10.43
C ARG A 64 -17.99 23.45 -9.20
N SER A 65 -17.74 22.90 -8.02
CA SER A 65 -17.81 23.61 -6.75
C SER A 65 -16.75 23.12 -5.78
N TYR A 66 -16.50 23.91 -4.75
CA TYR A 66 -15.59 23.55 -3.66
C TYR A 66 -16.09 22.33 -2.88
N LEU A 67 -17.41 22.21 -2.68
CA LEU A 67 -18.00 21.04 -2.02
C LEU A 67 -17.77 19.76 -2.84
N GLU A 68 -17.85 19.84 -4.16
CA GLU A 68 -17.53 18.71 -5.03
C GLU A 68 -16.06 18.31 -4.93
N LEU A 69 -15.14 19.28 -4.83
CA LEU A 69 -13.73 19.02 -4.59
C LEU A 69 -13.52 18.24 -3.27
N VAL A 70 -14.12 18.71 -2.17
CA VAL A 70 -14.03 18.07 -0.85
C VAL A 70 -14.58 16.65 -0.89
N ALA A 71 -15.73 16.44 -1.55
CA ALA A 71 -16.34 15.12 -1.68
C ALA A 71 -15.44 14.15 -2.45
N ARG A 72 -14.84 14.58 -3.57
CA ARG A 72 -13.90 13.75 -4.33
C ARG A 72 -12.63 13.45 -3.53
N ALA A 73 -12.03 14.45 -2.89
CA ALA A 73 -10.86 14.25 -2.04
C ALA A 73 -11.14 13.17 -0.97
N SER A 74 -12.28 13.28 -0.29
CA SER A 74 -12.72 12.31 0.72
C SER A 74 -12.88 10.89 0.16
N GLN A 75 -13.44 10.75 -1.05
CA GLN A 75 -13.58 9.45 -1.71
C GLN A 75 -12.21 8.79 -1.99
N PHE A 76 -11.25 9.57 -2.48
CA PHE A 76 -9.91 9.05 -2.77
C PHE A 76 -9.12 8.74 -1.49
N VAL A 77 -9.31 9.51 -0.41
CA VAL A 77 -8.75 9.16 0.91
C VAL A 77 -9.25 7.80 1.37
N LEU A 78 -10.56 7.56 1.31
CA LEU A 78 -11.14 6.27 1.69
C LEU A 78 -10.62 5.11 0.82
N LEU A 79 -10.39 5.36 -0.47
CA LEU A 79 -9.82 4.37 -1.38
C LEU A 79 -8.37 4.02 -1.01
N GLU A 80 -7.53 5.03 -0.77
CA GLU A 80 -6.13 4.84 -0.34
C GLU A 80 -6.06 4.06 0.98
N ASP A 81 -6.91 4.40 1.95
CA ASP A 81 -6.97 3.70 3.24
C ASP A 81 -7.41 2.25 3.09
N ALA A 82 -8.39 1.98 2.22
CA ALA A 82 -8.86 0.64 1.94
C ALA A 82 -7.75 -0.21 1.29
N GLU A 83 -7.00 0.34 0.34
CA GLU A 83 -5.87 -0.34 -0.31
C GLU A 83 -4.74 -0.64 0.68
N ALA A 84 -4.40 0.31 1.55
CA ALA A 84 -3.41 0.12 2.61
C ALA A 84 -3.80 -1.03 3.56
N SER A 85 -5.09 -1.12 3.93
CA SER A 85 -5.60 -2.18 4.81
C SER A 85 -5.49 -3.59 4.18
N LEU A 86 -5.73 -3.72 2.86
CA LEU A 86 -5.62 -4.99 2.15
C LEU A 86 -4.16 -5.47 2.08
N HIS A 87 -3.22 -4.53 1.86
CA HIS A 87 -1.80 -4.85 1.82
C HIS A 87 -1.31 -5.38 3.17
N ASP A 88 -1.70 -4.76 4.28
CA ASP A 88 -1.30 -5.18 5.64
C ASP A 88 -1.80 -6.60 5.99
N VAL A 89 -3.04 -6.92 5.62
CA VAL A 89 -3.59 -8.28 5.79
C VAL A 89 -2.82 -9.31 4.95
N SER A 90 -2.39 -8.94 3.74
CA SER A 90 -1.61 -9.82 2.86
C SER A 90 -0.21 -10.11 3.43
N GLU A 91 0.45 -9.09 3.99
CA GLU A 91 1.77 -9.21 4.62
C GLU A 91 1.70 -10.00 5.94
N ALA A 92 0.66 -9.80 6.74
CA ALA A 92 0.40 -10.59 7.95
C ALA A 92 0.25 -12.10 7.63
N LYS A 93 -0.43 -12.45 6.53
CA LYS A 93 -0.57 -13.85 6.08
C LYS A 93 0.75 -14.45 5.61
N LYS A 94 1.59 -13.69 4.89
CA LYS A 94 2.93 -14.15 4.48
C LYS A 94 3.84 -14.39 5.69
N LYS A 95 3.81 -13.52 6.71
CA LYS A 95 4.60 -13.69 7.94
C LYS A 95 4.15 -14.92 8.76
N LYS A 96 2.85 -15.21 8.85
CA LYS A 96 2.35 -16.45 9.51
C LYS A 96 2.79 -17.73 8.79
N LYS A 97 2.80 -17.75 7.45
CA LYS A 97 3.27 -18.93 6.68
C LYS A 97 4.77 -19.19 6.85
N ARG A 98 5.58 -18.16 7.09
CA ARG A 98 7.02 -18.31 7.36
C ARG A 98 7.33 -18.79 8.79
N LYS A 99 6.48 -18.46 9.79
CA LYS A 99 6.64 -18.99 11.16
C LYS A 99 6.21 -20.46 11.31
N HIS A 100 5.30 -20.97 10.49
CA HIS A 100 4.90 -22.38 10.52
C HIS A 100 5.84 -23.35 9.77
N ARG A 101 6.94 -22.86 9.19
CA ARG A 101 7.93 -23.69 8.47
C ARG A 101 9.28 -23.83 9.21
N GLY A 102 9.38 -23.29 10.43
CA GLY A 102 10.62 -23.23 11.20
C GLY A 102 10.78 -24.29 12.29
N ASP A 103 9.72 -25.01 12.69
CA ASP A 103 9.73 -25.91 13.86
C ASP A 103 9.55 -27.40 13.51
N GLU A 104 10.07 -27.87 12.37
CA GLU A 104 10.03 -29.31 12.10
C GLU A 104 11.29 -29.83 11.36
N LEU A 105 12.47 -29.51 11.89
CA LEU A 105 13.68 -30.29 11.63
C LEU A 105 14.58 -30.31 12.87
N SER A 106 14.24 -31.14 13.86
CA SER A 106 15.20 -32.10 14.43
C SER A 106 14.55 -33.00 15.47
N THR A 107 14.91 -34.28 15.39
CA THR A 107 14.70 -35.33 16.40
C THR A 107 13.52 -36.25 16.13
N THR A 108 13.64 -37.13 15.15
CA THR A 108 13.61 -38.56 15.48
C THR A 108 14.28 -39.39 14.39
N MET A 109 15.11 -40.32 14.85
CA MET A 109 16.08 -41.07 14.08
C MET A 109 15.48 -41.85 12.90
N ASN A 110 16.16 -41.71 11.75
CA ASN A 110 16.17 -42.71 10.69
C ASN A 110 16.64 -44.06 11.23
N ARG A 111 15.73 -45.02 11.41
CA ARG A 111 16.07 -46.44 11.49
C ARG A 111 15.11 -47.28 10.66
N ARG A 112 15.73 -48.01 9.73
CA ARG A 112 15.27 -49.20 9.00
C ARG A 112 14.33 -48.99 7.82
N VAL A 113 14.93 -48.75 6.66
CA VAL A 113 14.55 -49.48 5.45
C VAL A 113 15.62 -50.55 5.23
N LYS A 114 15.26 -51.81 5.48
CA LYS A 114 16.09 -52.98 5.18
C LYS A 114 15.86 -53.35 3.72
N ASN A 115 16.97 -53.43 2.98
CA ASN A 115 17.06 -53.76 1.57
C ASN A 115 16.80 -55.26 1.29
N TYR A 116 17.02 -55.63 0.03
CA TYR A 116 17.04 -56.95 -0.65
C TYR A 116 15.70 -57.25 -1.37
N SER A 117 15.63 -57.39 -2.71
CA SER A 117 16.60 -58.04 -3.58
C SER A 117 16.54 -57.53 -5.03
N ARG A 118 17.69 -57.09 -5.55
CA ARG A 118 18.02 -57.15 -6.97
C ARG A 118 19.45 -57.66 -7.03
N ASP A 119 19.61 -58.95 -7.32
CA ASP A 119 20.84 -59.44 -7.91
C ASP A 119 20.55 -60.69 -8.73
N GLY A 120 20.61 -60.52 -10.05
CA GLY A 120 20.85 -61.61 -10.97
C GLY A 120 22.29 -61.49 -11.43
N ARG A 121 23.11 -62.51 -11.13
CA ARG A 121 24.00 -63.20 -12.08
C ARG A 121 24.99 -64.12 -11.36
N ARG A 122 25.16 -65.30 -11.98
CA ARG A 122 26.36 -66.16 -12.04
C ARG A 122 26.70 -66.99 -10.79
N SER A 123 26.25 -68.24 -10.84
CA SER A 123 26.92 -69.37 -10.18
C SER A 123 28.12 -69.84 -11.02
N ARG A 124 29.30 -69.81 -10.37
CA ARG A 124 30.38 -70.83 -10.27
C ARG A 124 30.85 -71.52 -11.57
N GLN A 125 32.07 -71.29 -12.05
CA GLN A 125 33.40 -71.74 -11.55
C GLN A 125 33.74 -73.21 -11.92
N THR A 126 34.61 -73.31 -12.93
CA THR A 126 35.72 -74.25 -13.26
C THR A 126 35.76 -75.73 -12.84
N GLN A 127 36.20 -76.52 -13.83
CA GLN A 127 37.08 -77.73 -13.83
C GLN A 127 36.58 -79.02 -13.18
N GLU A 128 36.41 -80.07 -14.00
CA GLU A 128 37.42 -81.10 -14.31
C GLU A 128 37.23 -81.61 -15.74
#